data_AF-A0A2D9GC78-F1
#
_entry.id   AF-A0A2D9GC78-F1
#
_cell.length_a   1.000
_cell.length_b   1.000
_cell.length_c   1.000
_cell.angle_alpha   90.00
_cell.angle_beta   90.00
_cell.angle_gamma   90.00
#
_symmetry.space_group_name_H-M   'P 1'
#
loop_
_entity.id
_entity.type
_entity.pdbx_description
1 polymer ?
#
loop_
_entity_poly.entity_id
_entity_poly.type
_entity_poly.pdbx_seq_one_letter_code
_entity_poly.pdbx_strand_id
1 'polypeptide(L)'
;MFRRLKFFSAGALISILLLTIGPENRLQNTFNAYLDYFNPEKRVVSQLSISDSIVLPTEISEEDFNNILKGAWVNNKLSDKDSYPQKFVLDNLVAGENVRLTVQLFDKEEKKDSLANLKRYTKSEIISLEKGVELSKRSYNSYFSLIGMFLLIMVPVSLLTRKMILKRSLQED
;
A
#
# COMPACT_ATOMS: atom_id res chain seq x y z
N MET A 1 -20.96 -0.37 35.24
CA MET A 1 -20.36 -0.31 33.89
C MET A 1 -18.87 -0.66 33.85
N PHE A 2 -18.06 -0.20 34.81
CA PHE A 2 -16.61 -0.46 34.92
C PHE A 2 -16.19 -1.93 34.90
N ARG A 3 -16.94 -2.83 35.56
CA ARG A 3 -16.68 -4.28 35.54
C ARG A 3 -16.72 -4.86 34.12
N ARG A 4 -17.68 -4.42 33.29
CA ARG A 4 -17.80 -4.84 31.88
C ARG A 4 -16.68 -4.27 31.01
N LEU A 5 -16.24 -3.04 31.28
CA LEU A 5 -15.10 -2.43 30.60
C LEU A 5 -13.82 -3.22 30.85
N LYS A 6 -13.58 -3.67 32.10
CA LYS A 6 -12.40 -4.49 32.46
C LYS A 6 -12.33 -5.80 31.68
N PHE A 7 -13.44 -6.54 31.59
CA PHE A 7 -13.51 -7.78 30.81
C PHE A 7 -13.33 -7.54 29.31
N PHE A 8 -13.89 -6.44 28.79
CA PHE A 8 -13.69 -6.03 27.40
C PHE A 8 -12.21 -5.69 27.11
N SER A 9 -11.57 -4.87 27.94
CA SER A 9 -10.15 -4.52 27.79
C SER A 9 -9.23 -5.75 27.92
N ALA A 10 -9.55 -6.69 28.81
CA ALA A 10 -8.80 -7.94 28.94
C ALA A 10 -8.95 -8.82 27.69
N GLY A 11 -10.17 -8.99 27.17
CA GLY A 11 -10.41 -9.72 25.93
C GLY A 11 -9.72 -9.08 24.72
N ALA A 12 -9.74 -7.75 24.62
CA ALA A 12 -9.03 -7.01 23.58
C ALA A 12 -7.51 -7.20 23.66
N LEU A 13 -6.92 -7.12 24.87
CA LEU A 13 -5.49 -7.37 25.09
C LEU A 13 -5.09 -8.81 24.74
N ILE A 14 -5.89 -9.80 25.12
CA ILE A 14 -5.66 -11.20 24.76
C ILE A 14 -5.73 -11.37 23.23
N SER A 15 -6.67 -10.70 22.56
CA SER A 15 -6.75 -10.71 21.09
C SER A 15 -5.51 -10.11 20.44
N ILE A 16 -4.98 -8.99 20.94
CA ILE A 16 -3.73 -8.37 20.46
C ILE A 16 -2.54 -9.32 20.69
N LEU A 17 -2.46 -9.97 21.86
CA LEU A 17 -1.43 -10.96 22.16
C LEU A 17 -1.51 -12.17 21.21
N LEU A 18 -2.71 -12.70 20.95
CA LEU A 18 -2.90 -13.79 19.99
C LEU A 18 -2.58 -13.40 18.55
N LEU A 19 -2.81 -12.13 18.17
CA LEU A 19 -2.44 -11.62 16.84
C LEU A 19 -0.93 -11.35 16.70
N THR A 20 -0.20 -11.27 17.81
CA THR A 20 1.26 -11.03 17.84
C THR A 20 2.06 -12.30 18.07
N ILE A 21 1.49 -13.31 18.74
CA ILE A 21 2.10 -14.62 19.00
C ILE A 21 1.83 -15.56 17.82
N GLY A 22 2.88 -15.84 17.04
CA GLY A 22 2.87 -16.76 15.90
C GLY A 22 4.20 -16.70 15.14
N PRO A 23 4.42 -17.60 14.16
CA PRO A 23 5.61 -17.54 13.30
C PRO A 23 5.67 -16.24 12.48
N GLU A 24 4.53 -15.59 12.25
CA GLU A 24 4.43 -14.26 11.67
C GLU A 24 3.59 -13.34 12.57
N ASN A 25 4.04 -12.10 12.75
CA ASN A 25 3.31 -11.08 13.52
C ASN A 25 2.11 -10.55 12.70
N ARG A 26 0.96 -11.23 12.82
CA ARG A 26 -0.25 -10.93 12.04
C ARG A 26 -0.78 -9.53 12.32
N LEU A 27 -0.65 -9.02 13.54
CA LEU A 27 -1.01 -7.64 13.88
C LEU A 27 -0.20 -6.65 13.05
N GLN A 28 1.13 -6.81 13.04
CA GLN A 28 2.04 -5.97 12.28
C GLN A 28 1.76 -6.07 10.78
N ASN A 29 1.55 -7.27 10.24
CA ASN A 29 1.24 -7.47 8.83
C ASN A 29 -0.07 -6.80 8.42
N THR A 30 -1.11 -6.95 9.24
CA THR A 30 -2.42 -6.31 9.00
C THR A 30 -2.32 -4.79 9.07
N PHE A 31 -1.56 -4.27 10.03
CA PHE A 31 -1.31 -2.84 10.16
C PHE A 31 -0.50 -2.28 8.98
N ASN A 32 0.56 -2.97 8.56
CA ASN A 32 1.35 -2.59 7.40
C ASN A 32 0.52 -2.64 6.11
N ALA A 33 -0.30 -3.67 5.91
CA ALA A 33 -1.21 -3.77 4.77
C ALA A 33 -2.23 -2.61 4.77
N TYR A 34 -2.73 -2.22 5.94
CA TYR A 34 -3.60 -1.06 6.08
C TYR A 34 -2.86 0.23 5.70
N LEU A 35 -1.64 0.46 6.20
CA LEU A 35 -0.83 1.63 5.82
C LEU A 35 -0.52 1.66 4.32
N ASP A 36 -0.14 0.51 3.76
CA ASP A 36 0.21 0.36 2.35
C ASP A 36 -1.00 0.59 1.43
N TYR A 37 -2.20 0.20 1.87
CA TYR A 37 -3.44 0.48 1.14
C TYR A 37 -3.64 1.99 0.90
N PHE A 38 -3.29 2.82 1.88
CA PHE A 38 -3.39 4.27 1.79
C PHE A 38 -2.16 4.95 1.16
N ASN A 39 -1.08 4.21 0.89
CA ASN A 39 0.06 4.73 0.14
C ASN A 39 -0.15 4.53 -1.37
N PRO A 40 -0.37 5.61 -2.16
CA PRO A 40 -0.56 5.52 -3.60
C PRO A 40 0.63 4.91 -4.34
N GLU A 41 1.86 5.13 -3.85
CA GLU A 41 3.07 4.60 -4.50
C GLU A 41 3.16 3.08 -4.35
N LYS A 42 2.85 2.57 -3.15
CA LYS A 42 2.76 1.12 -2.90
C LYS A 42 1.61 0.49 -3.68
N ARG A 43 0.50 1.21 -3.87
CA ARG A 43 -0.61 0.74 -4.70
C ARG A 43 -0.21 0.57 -6.17
N VAL A 44 0.55 1.51 -6.74
CA VAL A 44 1.08 1.39 -8.12
C VAL A 44 2.00 0.18 -8.23
N VAL A 45 2.97 0.04 -7.31
CA VAL A 45 3.88 -1.12 -7.30
C VAL A 45 3.10 -2.44 -7.18
N SER A 46 2.08 -2.46 -6.31
CA SER A 46 1.19 -3.62 -6.16
C SER A 46 0.44 -3.94 -7.45
N GLN A 47 -0.15 -2.95 -8.12
CA GLN A 47 -0.85 -3.13 -9.39
C GLN A 47 0.06 -3.72 -10.47
N LEU A 48 1.31 -3.26 -10.56
CA LEU A 48 2.29 -3.79 -11.51
C LEU A 48 2.67 -5.24 -11.19
N SER A 49 2.74 -5.62 -9.91
CA SER A 49 3.07 -6.98 -9.49
C SER A 49 1.94 -8.01 -9.71
N ILE A 50 0.68 -7.56 -9.71
CA ILE A 50 -0.50 -8.43 -9.81
C ILE A 50 -1.16 -8.39 -11.20
N SER A 51 -0.57 -7.72 -12.17
CA SER A 51 -1.13 -7.64 -13.52
C SER A 51 -1.26 -9.02 -14.15
N ASP A 52 -2.34 -9.26 -14.90
CA ASP A 52 -2.66 -10.56 -15.50
C ASP A 52 -1.56 -11.05 -16.45
N SER A 53 -0.83 -10.13 -17.05
CA SER A 53 0.34 -10.41 -17.89
C SER A 53 1.47 -9.43 -17.60
N ILE A 54 2.66 -9.96 -17.35
CA ILE A 54 3.89 -9.17 -17.22
C ILE A 54 4.79 -9.53 -18.40
N VAL A 55 5.18 -8.52 -19.17
CA VAL A 55 6.12 -8.65 -20.29
C VAL A 55 7.47 -8.13 -19.84
N LEU A 56 8.40 -9.06 -19.64
CA LEU A 56 9.78 -8.82 -19.26
C LEU A 56 10.70 -8.78 -20.50
N PRO A 57 11.63 -7.82 -20.59
CA PRO A 57 12.73 -7.93 -21.53
C PRO A 57 13.57 -9.17 -21.19
N THR A 58 14.20 -9.76 -22.21
CA THR A 58 14.97 -11.01 -22.10
C THR A 58 16.12 -10.93 -21.09
N GLU A 59 16.52 -9.71 -20.73
CA GLU A 59 17.64 -9.37 -19.84
C GLU A 59 17.25 -9.37 -18.35
N ILE A 60 15.96 -9.45 -18.01
CA ILE A 60 15.46 -9.32 -16.63
C ILE A 60 14.75 -10.62 -16.23
N SER A 61 15.24 -11.28 -15.20
CA SER A 61 14.55 -12.42 -14.60
C SER A 61 13.32 -11.98 -13.80
N GLU A 62 12.32 -12.85 -13.68
CA GLU A 62 11.16 -12.59 -12.81
C GLU A 62 11.58 -12.37 -11.34
N GLU A 63 12.61 -13.07 -10.87
CA GLU A 63 13.13 -12.92 -9.52
C GLU A 63 13.74 -11.53 -9.30
N ASP A 64 14.55 -11.06 -10.25
CA ASP A 64 15.15 -9.72 -10.20
C ASP A 64 14.08 -8.63 -10.26
N PHE A 65 13.09 -8.78 -11.13
CA PHE A 65 11.95 -7.86 -11.21
C PHE A 65 11.20 -7.77 -9.89
N ASN A 66 10.84 -8.91 -9.30
CA ASN A 66 10.16 -8.95 -8.00
C ASN A 66 11.02 -8.36 -6.88
N ASN A 67 12.34 -8.57 -6.90
CA ASN A 67 13.26 -7.97 -5.95
C ASN A 67 13.32 -6.45 -6.08
N ILE A 68 13.36 -5.94 -7.33
CA ILE A 68 13.30 -4.50 -7.62
C ILE A 68 11.98 -3.91 -7.11
N LEU A 69 10.84 -4.59 -7.30
CA LEU A 69 9.55 -4.04 -6.86
C LEU A 69 9.40 -3.95 -5.33
N LYS A 70 9.95 -4.89 -4.54
CA LYS A 70 9.78 -4.92 -3.06
C LYS A 70 10.13 -3.60 -2.37
N GLY A 71 11.21 -2.94 -2.83
CA GLY A 71 11.72 -1.69 -2.25
C GLY A 71 11.38 -0.43 -3.04
N ALA A 72 10.75 -0.57 -4.21
CA ALA A 72 10.56 0.53 -5.14
C ALA A 72 9.57 1.60 -4.65
N TRP A 73 9.79 2.82 -5.13
CA TRP A 73 8.87 3.95 -5.00
C TRP A 73 8.66 4.62 -6.36
N VAL A 74 7.56 5.34 -6.50
CA VAL A 74 7.18 5.96 -7.78
C VAL A 74 7.90 7.30 -7.93
N ASN A 75 8.61 7.45 -9.05
CA ASN A 75 9.15 8.74 -9.47
C ASN A 75 8.02 9.58 -10.09
N ASN A 76 7.38 10.40 -9.27
CA ASN A 76 6.25 11.24 -9.68
C ASN A 76 6.61 12.32 -10.73
N LYS A 77 7.89 12.61 -10.97
CA LYS A 77 8.32 13.58 -12.00
C LYS A 77 8.41 12.97 -13.39
N LEU A 78 8.83 11.70 -13.47
CA LEU A 78 9.06 11.00 -14.73
C LEU A 78 7.89 10.08 -15.13
N SER A 79 7.02 9.75 -14.18
CA SER A 79 5.80 8.98 -14.43
C SER A 79 4.72 9.86 -15.08
N ASP A 80 4.00 9.29 -16.03
CA ASP A 80 2.83 9.88 -16.67
C ASP A 80 1.62 8.96 -16.42
N LYS A 81 0.72 9.42 -15.55
CA LYS A 81 -0.47 8.65 -15.14
C LYS A 81 -1.69 8.97 -16.02
N ASP A 82 -1.62 10.05 -16.79
CA ASP A 82 -2.75 10.55 -17.57
C ASP A 82 -2.71 10.01 -19.01
N SER A 83 -1.54 9.55 -19.48
CA SER A 83 -1.38 8.88 -20.76
C SER A 83 -1.95 7.45 -20.77
N TYR A 84 -2.26 6.94 -21.98
CA TYR A 84 -2.50 5.52 -22.21
C TYR A 84 -1.49 4.97 -23.25
N PRO A 85 -0.75 3.89 -22.95
CA PRO A 85 -0.67 3.23 -21.63
C PRO A 85 -0.13 4.18 -20.55
N GLN A 86 -0.47 3.90 -19.29
CA GLN A 86 0.06 4.66 -18.17
C GLN A 86 1.55 4.35 -18.04
N LYS A 87 2.39 5.37 -17.90
CA LYS A 87 3.84 5.21 -17.76
C LYS A 87 4.23 5.40 -16.31
N PHE A 88 4.76 4.36 -15.68
CA PHE A 88 5.31 4.42 -14.35
C PHE A 88 6.83 4.29 -14.38
N VAL A 89 7.52 5.22 -13.72
CA VAL A 89 8.94 5.15 -13.47
C VAL A 89 9.13 4.84 -11.99
N LEU A 90 9.76 3.72 -11.69
CA LEU A 90 10.02 3.25 -10.34
C LEU A 90 11.51 3.39 -10.03
N ASP A 91 11.83 3.99 -8.90
CA ASP A 91 13.19 4.10 -8.38
C ASP A 91 13.36 3.12 -7.22
N ASN A 92 14.52 2.47 -7.11
CA ASN A 92 14.88 1.62 -5.98
C ASN A 92 16.40 1.63 -5.73
N LEU A 93 16.81 1.24 -4.53
CA LEU A 93 18.19 0.94 -4.16
C LEU A 93 18.29 -0.56 -3.88
N VAL A 94 18.88 -1.32 -4.80
CA VAL A 94 19.02 -2.79 -4.69
C VAL A 94 20.49 -3.12 -4.50
N ALA A 95 20.83 -3.81 -3.41
CA ALA A 95 22.22 -4.18 -3.08
C ALA A 95 23.23 -3.00 -3.11
N GLY A 96 22.77 -1.79 -2.78
CA GLY A 96 23.60 -0.57 -2.80
C GLY A 96 23.73 0.09 -4.18
N GLU A 97 23.12 -0.48 -5.21
CA GLU A 97 23.06 0.08 -6.56
C GLU A 97 21.74 0.81 -6.79
N ASN A 98 21.82 2.02 -7.36
CA ASN A 98 20.65 2.77 -7.77
C ASN A 98 20.06 2.14 -9.03
N VAL A 99 18.78 1.79 -8.97
CA VAL A 99 18.06 1.15 -10.06
C VAL A 99 16.81 1.94 -10.38
N ARG A 100 16.56 2.15 -11.67
CA ARG A 100 15.34 2.74 -12.19
C ARG A 100 14.69 1.80 -13.20
N LEU A 101 13.40 1.58 -13.02
CA LEU A 101 12.59 0.72 -13.86
C LEU A 101 11.49 1.53 -14.52
N THR A 102 11.39 1.47 -15.84
CA THR A 102 10.30 2.10 -16.59
C THR A 102 9.32 1.03 -17.03
N VAL A 103 8.05 1.20 -16.65
CA VAL A 103 6.97 0.25 -16.92
C VAL A 103 5.79 0.96 -17.56
N GLN A 104 5.22 0.37 -18.61
CA GLN A 104 3.93 0.74 -19.16
C GLN A 104 2.84 -0.18 -18.62
N LEU A 105 1.78 0.40 -18.07
CA LEU A 105 0.60 -0.32 -17.61
C LEU A 105 -0.54 -0.09 -18.60
N PHE A 106 -1.07 -1.20 -19.12
CA PHE A 106 -2.28 -1.26 -19.92
C PHE A 106 -3.38 -1.86 -19.06
N ASP A 107 -4.36 -1.05 -18.65
CA ASP A 107 -5.45 -1.43 -17.75
C ASP A 107 -6.79 -1.68 -18.48
N LYS A 108 -6.80 -1.52 -19.81
CA LYS A 108 -8.00 -1.57 -20.66
C LYS A 108 -7.89 -2.57 -21.80
N GLU A 109 -6.93 -3.48 -21.75
CA GLU A 109 -6.78 -4.47 -22.81
C GLU A 109 -7.94 -5.46 -22.79
N GLU A 110 -8.41 -5.87 -23.95
CA GLU A 110 -9.52 -6.81 -24.10
C GLU A 110 -9.05 -8.08 -24.80
N LYS A 111 -9.30 -9.24 -24.19
CA LYS A 111 -9.00 -10.55 -24.76
C LYS A 111 -10.23 -11.43 -24.66
N LYS A 112 -10.44 -12.26 -25.69
CA LYS A 112 -11.45 -13.30 -25.65
C LYS A 112 -10.96 -14.43 -24.75
N ASP A 113 -11.76 -14.77 -23.74
CA ASP A 113 -11.51 -15.94 -22.91
C ASP A 113 -11.83 -17.23 -23.70
N SER A 114 -11.52 -18.38 -23.10
CA SER A 114 -11.76 -19.74 -23.58
C SER A 114 -13.20 -19.99 -24.05
N LEU A 115 -14.16 -19.22 -23.53
CA LEU A 115 -15.59 -19.24 -23.85
C LEU A 115 -16.01 -18.17 -24.87
N ALA A 116 -15.05 -17.55 -25.57
CA ALA A 116 -15.23 -16.45 -26.53
C ALA A 116 -15.84 -15.15 -25.97
N ASN A 117 -15.97 -15.02 -24.64
CA ASN A 117 -16.40 -13.79 -23.98
C ASN A 117 -15.27 -12.75 -23.95
N LEU A 118 -15.58 -11.49 -24.26
CA LEU A 118 -14.65 -10.36 -24.08
C LEU A 118 -14.45 -10.09 -22.60
N LYS A 119 -13.21 -10.21 -22.12
CA LYS A 119 -12.81 -9.88 -20.76
C LYS A 119 -11.68 -8.85 -20.78
N ARG A 120 -11.78 -7.87 -19.89
CA ARG A 120 -10.69 -6.91 -19.65
C ARG A 120 -9.57 -7.58 -18.87
N TYR A 121 -8.35 -7.32 -19.29
CA TYR A 121 -7.15 -7.78 -18.61
C TYR A 121 -6.15 -6.65 -18.47
N THR A 122 -5.27 -6.79 -17.48
CA THR A 122 -4.21 -5.86 -17.16
C THR A 122 -2.87 -6.40 -17.67
N LYS A 123 -2.10 -5.56 -18.35
CA LYS A 123 -0.78 -5.92 -18.86
C LYS A 123 0.25 -4.90 -18.37
N SER A 124 1.34 -5.38 -17.77
CA SER A 124 2.50 -4.56 -17.43
C SER A 124 3.64 -4.90 -18.40
N GLU A 125 4.21 -3.90 -19.04
CA GLU A 125 5.31 -4.05 -20.00
C GLU A 125 6.52 -3.23 -19.54
N ILE A 126 7.64 -3.91 -19.31
CA ILE A 126 8.85 -3.26 -18.84
C ILE A 126 9.64 -2.77 -20.06
N ILE A 127 9.85 -1.46 -20.11
CA ILE A 127 10.52 -0.80 -21.24
C ILE A 127 12.03 -0.78 -21.03
N SER A 128 12.48 -0.42 -19.82
CA SER A 128 13.89 -0.26 -19.52
C SER A 128 14.21 -0.48 -18.05
N LEU A 129 15.44 -0.94 -17.82
CA LEU A 129 16.07 -1.03 -16.51
C LEU A 129 17.40 -0.26 -16.57
N GLU A 130 17.46 0.86 -15.87
CA GLU A 130 18.64 1.71 -15.79
C GLU A 130 19.33 1.49 -14.44
N LYS A 131 20.65 1.43 -14.44
CA LYS A 131 21.49 1.25 -13.25
C LYS A 131 22.42 2.45 -13.05
N GLY A 132 22.76 2.76 -11.81
CA GLY A 132 23.67 3.85 -11.46
C GLY A 132 23.10 5.26 -11.68
N VAL A 133 21.77 5.39 -11.78
CA VAL A 133 21.12 6.69 -12.03
C VAL A 133 20.86 7.48 -10.74
N GLU A 134 20.65 8.78 -10.86
CA GLU A 134 20.19 9.61 -9.75
C GLU A 134 18.72 9.30 -9.43
N LEU A 135 18.45 8.84 -8.20
CA LEU A 135 17.11 8.47 -7.76
C LEU A 135 16.29 9.69 -7.33
N SER A 136 14.98 9.63 -7.56
CA SER A 136 14.06 10.61 -6.99
C SER A 136 13.95 10.48 -5.47
N LYS A 137 13.57 11.59 -4.82
CA LYS A 137 13.22 11.57 -3.40
C LYS A 137 11.90 10.82 -3.20
N ARG A 138 11.89 9.89 -2.25
CA ARG A 138 10.65 9.27 -1.75
C ARG A 138 9.68 10.34 -1.28
N SER A 139 8.43 10.26 -1.72
CA SER A 139 7.38 11.17 -1.27
C SER A 139 6.65 10.55 -0.08
N TYR A 140 6.59 11.30 1.02
CA TYR A 140 5.84 10.92 2.22
C TYR A 140 4.51 11.69 2.34
N ASN A 141 4.14 12.46 1.30
CA ASN A 141 2.96 13.33 1.33
C ASN A 141 1.67 12.54 1.59
N SER A 142 1.55 11.32 1.03
CA SER A 142 0.42 10.43 1.26
C SER A 142 0.31 10.00 2.73
N TYR A 143 1.42 9.63 3.36
CA TYR A 143 1.46 9.26 4.78
C TYR A 143 1.06 10.44 5.68
N PHE A 144 1.56 11.65 5.40
CA PHE A 144 1.18 12.84 6.15
C PHE A 144 -0.30 13.18 5.98
N SER A 145 -0.84 13.06 4.76
CA SER A 145 -2.27 13.26 4.50
C SER A 145 -3.13 12.26 5.26
N LEU A 146 -2.71 10.99 5.30
CA LEU A 146 -3.42 9.94 6.05
C LEU A 146 -3.42 10.24 7.55
N ILE A 147 -2.25 10.52 8.13
CA ILE A 147 -2.13 10.91 9.55
C ILE A 147 -3.00 12.13 9.85
N GLY A 148 -2.99 13.13 8.95
CA GLY A 148 -3.84 14.32 9.06
C GLY A 148 -5.32 13.98 9.11
N MET A 149 -5.81 13.11 8.22
CA MET A 149 -7.20 12.65 8.20
C MET A 149 -7.57 11.89 9.48
N PHE A 150 -6.68 11.01 9.96
CA PHE A 150 -6.87 10.29 11.22
C PHE A 150 -7.01 11.22 12.40
N LEU A 151 -6.11 12.20 12.53
CA LEU A 151 -6.15 13.18 13.61
C LEU A 151 -7.42 14.03 13.52
N LEU A 152 -7.84 14.43 12.31
CA LEU A 152 -9.09 15.17 12.08
C LEU A 152 -10.33 14.43 12.55
N ILE A 153 -10.36 13.09 12.48
CA ILE A 153 -11.49 12.27 12.93
C ILE A 153 -11.36 11.93 14.43
N MET A 154 -10.19 11.48 14.85
CA MET A 154 -9.95 10.98 16.21
C MET A 154 -10.03 12.09 17.25
N VAL A 155 -9.54 13.30 16.95
CA VAL A 155 -9.57 14.41 17.90
C VAL A 155 -11.01 14.81 18.27
N PRO A 156 -11.93 15.09 17.33
CA PRO A 156 -13.34 15.36 17.66
C PRO A 156 -14.03 14.19 18.37
N VAL A 157 -13.82 12.95 17.92
CA VAL A 157 -14.42 11.76 18.54
C VAL A 157 -13.96 11.60 19.99
N SER A 158 -12.67 11.80 20.26
CA SER A 158 -12.12 11.77 21.62
C SER A 158 -12.71 12.86 22.53
N LEU A 159 -12.92 14.07 22.00
CA LEU A 159 -13.53 15.18 22.73
C LEU A 159 -15.01 14.92 23.03
N LEU A 160 -15.76 14.40 22.06
CA LEU A 160 -17.17 14.04 22.21
C LEU A 160 -17.37 12.90 23.21
N THR A 161 -16.59 11.83 23.09
CA THR A 161 -16.62 10.71 24.04
C THR A 161 -16.27 11.17 25.45
N ARG A 162 -15.24 12.01 25.63
CA ARG A 162 -14.91 12.61 26.93
C ARG A 162 -16.09 13.42 27.51
N LYS A 163 -16.74 14.26 26.70
CA LYS A 163 -17.93 15.03 27.12
C LYS A 163 -19.08 14.11 27.54
N MET A 164 -19.34 13.02 26.81
CA MET A 164 -20.40 12.07 27.15
C MET A 164 -20.12 11.31 28.46
N ILE A 165 -18.87 10.94 28.71
CA ILE A 165 -18.47 10.27 29.96
C ILE A 165 -18.68 11.21 31.16
N LEU A 166 -18.23 12.47 31.06
CA LEU A 166 -18.42 13.48 32.11
C LEU A 166 -19.90 13.79 32.38
N LYS A 167 -20.73 13.83 31.34
CA LYS A 167 -22.17 14.07 31.51
C LYS A 167 -22.88 12.91 32.22
N ARG A 168 -22.44 11.67 31.97
CA ARG A 168 -22.96 10.48 32.67
C ARG A 168 -22.55 10.44 34.14
N SER A 169 -21.29 10.79 34.47
CA SER A 169 -20.86 10.78 35.87
C SER A 169 -21.62 11.79 36.73
N LEU A 170 -21.99 12.96 36.17
CA LEU A 170 -22.78 13.98 36.86
C LEU A 170 -24.28 13.64 37.01
N GLN A 171 -24.77 12.59 36.35
CA GLN A 171 -26.17 12.12 36.47
C GLN A 171 -26.30 10.91 37.42
N GLU A 172 -25.18 10.31 37.84
CA GLU A 172 -25.15 9.19 38.79
C GLU A 172 -24.90 9.68 40.24
N ASP A 173 -24.65 10.98 40.45
CA ASP A 173 -24.64 11.70 41.75
C ASP A 173 -25.99 12.41 41.98
#